data_AF-A0A7C3TB25-F1
#
_entry.id   AF-A0A7C3TB25-F1
#
_cell.length_a   1.000
_cell.length_b   1.000
_cell.length_c   1.000
_cell.angle_alpha   90.00
_cell.angle_beta   90.00
_cell.angle_gamma   90.00
#
_symmetry.space_group_name_H-M   'P 1'
#
loop_
_entity.id
_entity.type
_entity.pdbx_description
1 polymer ?
#
loop_
_entity_poly.entity_id
_entity_poly.type
_entity_poly.pdbx_seq_one_letter_code
_entity_poly.pdbx_strand_id
1 'polypeptide(L)'
;MSRKHLLLLTTVVIFSLVFGACAPAKPQPTAGPEPTAAGAEPTQAVTAPTEGEVVTLKVWDFGGVEFEWLDSIIAPAFNEKYPNIKIDHLGIPESELSIKLETAIAAGDVPDL
;
A
#
# COMPACT_ATOMS: atom_id res chain seq x y z
N MET A 1 -22.88 -22.48 47.34
CA MET A 1 -23.53 -22.61 46.02
C MET A 1 -23.49 -24.06 45.59
N SER A 2 -24.64 -24.75 45.54
CA SER A 2 -24.68 -26.19 45.18
C SER A 2 -24.34 -26.40 43.70
N ARG A 3 -23.64 -27.50 43.34
CA ARG A 3 -23.25 -27.85 41.95
C ARG A 3 -24.40 -27.70 40.94
N LYS A 4 -25.63 -27.90 41.40
CA LYS A 4 -26.89 -27.77 40.65
C LYS A 4 -27.18 -26.31 40.26
N HIS A 5 -26.90 -25.37 41.15
CA HIS A 5 -27.05 -23.93 40.89
C HIS A 5 -25.94 -23.40 39.99
N LEU A 6 -24.73 -23.96 40.08
CA LEU A 6 -23.63 -23.62 39.18
C LEU A 6 -23.96 -24.07 37.75
N LEU A 7 -24.44 -25.32 37.57
CA LEU A 7 -24.85 -25.83 36.27
C LEU A 7 -26.01 -25.03 35.66
N LEU A 8 -27.01 -24.66 36.47
CA LEU A 8 -28.17 -23.89 35.99
C LEU A 8 -27.78 -22.46 35.59
N LEU A 9 -26.83 -21.83 36.28
CA LEU A 9 -26.31 -20.52 35.93
C LEU A 9 -25.53 -20.53 34.60
N THR A 10 -24.72 -21.57 34.36
CA THR A 10 -23.95 -21.70 33.11
C THR A 10 -24.86 -21.91 31.89
N THR A 11 -25.93 -22.69 32.03
CA THR A 11 -26.89 -22.93 30.93
C THR A 11 -27.68 -21.67 30.58
N VAL A 12 -28.07 -20.87 31.59
CA VAL A 12 -28.77 -19.60 31.37
C VAL A 12 -27.88 -18.61 30.62
N VAL A 13 -26.61 -18.48 31.00
CA VAL A 13 -25.65 -17.58 30.33
C VAL A 13 -25.47 -17.98 28.86
N ILE A 14 -25.26 -19.26 28.56
CA ILE A 14 -25.06 -19.74 27.18
C ILE A 14 -26.31 -19.51 26.32
N PHE A 15 -27.51 -19.73 26.87
CA PHE A 15 -28.76 -19.55 26.12
C PHE A 15 -29.04 -18.07 25.77
N SER A 16 -28.61 -17.14 26.63
CA SER A 16 -28.73 -15.69 26.35
C SER A 16 -27.81 -15.18 25.23
N LEU A 17 -26.69 -15.85 24.93
CA LEU A 17 -25.82 -15.43 23.82
C LEU A 17 -26.39 -15.77 22.44
N VAL A 18 -27.25 -16.79 22.33
CA VAL A 18 -27.79 -17.26 21.03
C VAL A 18 -28.91 -16.34 20.50
N PHE A 19 -29.63 -15.62 21.38
CA PHE A 19 -30.72 -14.72 20.97
C PHE A 19 -30.27 -13.27 20.66
N GLY A 20 -29.02 -12.91 20.90
CA GLY A 20 -28.50 -11.56 20.65
C GLY A 20 -28.06 -11.27 19.20
N ALA A 21 -27.96 -12.29 18.35
CA ALA A 21 -27.40 -12.16 16.99
C ALA A 21 -28.43 -11.74 15.92
N CYS A 22 -29.73 -11.74 16.22
CA CYS A 22 -30.79 -11.31 15.30
C CYS A 22 -31.34 -9.91 15.64
N ALA A 23 -30.47 -8.99 16.08
CA ALA A 23 -30.82 -7.58 16.11
C ALA A 23 -30.72 -7.00 14.68
N PRO A 24 -31.75 -6.30 14.17
CA PRO A 24 -31.66 -5.64 12.86
C PRO A 24 -30.51 -4.62 12.88
N ALA A 25 -29.67 -4.67 11.85
CA ALA A 25 -28.56 -3.76 11.68
C ALA A 25 -29.04 -2.31 11.74
N LYS A 26 -28.42 -1.52 12.63
CA LYS A 26 -28.67 -0.08 12.75
C LYS A 26 -28.31 0.59 11.42
N PRO A 27 -29.13 1.50 10.87
CA PRO A 27 -28.75 2.24 9.67
C PRO A 27 -27.43 2.97 9.91
N GLN A 28 -26.40 2.56 9.17
CA GLN A 28 -25.15 3.30 9.06
C GLN A 28 -25.48 4.65 8.42
N PRO A 29 -25.03 5.79 8.97
CA PRO A 29 -25.11 7.05 8.26
C PRO A 29 -24.41 6.91 6.90
N THR A 30 -25.17 7.04 5.82
CA THR A 30 -24.60 7.23 4.49
C THR A 30 -23.82 8.52 4.55
N ALA A 31 -22.48 8.42 4.49
CA ALA A 31 -21.65 9.58 4.20
C ALA A 31 -22.13 10.12 2.84
N GLY A 32 -22.60 11.37 2.84
CA GLY A 32 -22.89 12.09 1.60
C GLY A 32 -21.62 12.16 0.75
N PRO A 33 -21.73 12.36 -0.58
CA PRO A 33 -20.56 12.47 -1.44
C PRO A 33 -19.65 13.57 -0.88
N GLU A 34 -18.41 13.19 -0.57
CA GLU A 34 -17.33 14.13 -0.27
C GLU A 34 -17.25 15.12 -1.44
N PRO A 35 -17.09 16.43 -1.17
CA PRO A 35 -16.74 17.37 -2.22
C PRO A 35 -15.49 16.85 -2.91
N THR A 36 -15.61 16.47 -4.18
CA THR A 36 -14.46 16.20 -5.04
C THR A 36 -13.55 17.41 -4.94
N ALA A 37 -12.42 17.25 -4.24
CA ALA A 37 -11.34 18.21 -4.30
C ALA A 37 -10.93 18.27 -5.78
N ALA A 38 -11.35 19.34 -6.44
CA ALA A 38 -10.86 19.73 -7.75
C ALA A 38 -9.41 20.21 -7.61
N GLY A 39 -8.53 19.25 -7.36
CA GLY A 39 -7.10 19.34 -7.59
C GLY A 39 -6.79 18.34 -8.69
N ALA A 40 -7.22 18.62 -9.92
CA ALA A 40 -6.65 17.96 -11.07
C ALA A 40 -5.18 18.40 -11.13
N GLU A 41 -4.28 17.59 -10.57
CA GLU A 41 -2.90 17.61 -11.01
C GLU A 41 -2.92 17.52 -12.54
N PRO A 42 -2.08 18.31 -13.24
CA PRO A 42 -1.93 18.11 -14.67
C PRO A 42 -1.46 16.66 -14.84
N THR A 43 -2.35 15.80 -15.34
CA THR A 43 -1.94 14.53 -15.93
C THR A 43 -1.04 14.92 -17.09
N GLN A 44 0.27 14.96 -16.85
CA GLN A 44 1.23 15.01 -17.92
C GLN A 44 0.94 13.78 -18.76
N ALA A 45 0.54 14.02 -20.01
CA ALA A 45 0.42 12.95 -20.98
C ALA A 45 1.80 12.31 -21.08
N VAL A 46 1.95 11.12 -20.50
CA VAL A 46 3.16 10.31 -20.65
C VAL A 46 3.26 9.99 -22.13
N THR A 47 4.07 10.76 -22.83
CA THR A 47 4.41 10.48 -24.22
C THR A 47 5.33 9.28 -24.15
N ALA A 48 4.90 8.14 -24.67
CA ALA A 48 5.77 6.98 -24.77
C ALA A 48 7.06 7.42 -25.48
N PRO A 49 8.25 7.08 -24.95
CA PRO A 49 9.50 7.48 -25.57
C PRO A 49 9.50 7.13 -27.04
N THR A 50 10.02 8.04 -27.86
CA THR A 50 10.13 7.80 -29.30
C THR A 50 11.03 6.58 -29.51
N GLU A 51 10.75 5.76 -30.54
CA GLU A 51 11.61 4.61 -30.85
C GLU A 51 13.09 5.03 -30.91
N GLY A 52 13.90 4.49 -29.98
CA GLY A 52 15.33 4.76 -29.86
C GLY A 52 15.74 5.74 -28.76
N GLU A 53 14.80 6.41 -28.08
CA GLU A 53 15.10 7.24 -26.91
C GLU A 53 15.37 6.36 -25.69
N VAL A 54 16.52 6.55 -25.04
CA VAL A 54 16.86 5.85 -23.80
C VAL A 54 16.29 6.64 -22.62
N VAL A 55 15.41 6.00 -21.84
CA VAL A 55 14.83 6.56 -20.61
C VAL A 55 15.41 5.83 -19.41
N THR A 56 15.73 6.57 -18.35
CA THR A 56 16.14 5.98 -17.07
C THR A 56 15.03 6.22 -16.05
N LEU A 57 14.56 5.15 -15.41
CA LEU A 57 13.65 5.19 -14.28
C LEU A 57 14.47 5.13 -12.98
N LYS A 58 14.36 6.17 -12.15
CA LYS A 58 14.88 6.17 -10.78
C LYS A 58 13.91 5.39 -9.90
N VAL A 59 14.36 4.30 -9.30
CA VAL A 59 13.55 3.43 -8.44
C VAL A 59 14.15 3.43 -7.04
N TRP A 60 13.36 3.82 -6.05
CA TRP A 60 13.72 3.71 -4.65
C TRP A 60 12.84 2.66 -3.99
N ASP A 61 13.46 1.75 -3.26
CA ASP A 61 12.74 0.83 -2.41
C ASP A 61 13.34 0.83 -1.00
N PHE A 62 12.69 0.07 -0.13
CA PHE A 62 13.16 -0.15 1.23
C PHE A 62 13.03 -1.62 1.58
N GLY A 63 13.96 -2.08 2.41
CA GLY A 63 14.08 -3.48 2.75
C GLY A 63 15.54 -3.87 2.96
N GLY A 64 15.87 -5.11 2.61
CA GLY A 64 17.24 -5.58 2.66
C GLY A 64 17.53 -6.53 1.52
N VAL A 65 17.15 -7.80 1.69
CA VAL A 65 17.41 -8.85 0.70
C VAL A 65 16.71 -8.59 -0.64
N GLU A 66 15.65 -7.80 -0.62
CA GLU A 66 14.88 -7.38 -1.78
C GLU A 66 15.70 -6.52 -2.76
N PHE A 67 16.71 -5.79 -2.28
CA PHE A 67 17.55 -4.95 -3.13
C PHE A 67 18.30 -5.79 -4.17
N GLU A 68 18.92 -6.88 -3.70
CA GLU A 68 19.64 -7.81 -4.57
C GLU A 68 18.70 -8.50 -5.55
N TRP A 69 17.46 -8.78 -5.14
CA TRP A 69 16.46 -9.38 -6.01
C TRP A 69 16.06 -8.43 -7.16
N LEU A 70 15.87 -7.15 -6.86
CA LEU A 70 15.58 -6.14 -7.88
C LEU A 70 16.74 -6.04 -8.88
N ASP A 71 17.97 -5.89 -8.38
CA ASP A 71 19.15 -5.69 -9.22
C ASP A 71 19.54 -6.93 -10.03
N SER A 72 19.38 -8.13 -9.46
CA SER A 72 19.86 -9.38 -10.07
C SER A 72 18.82 -10.08 -10.94
N ILE A 73 17.53 -9.83 -10.71
CA ILE A 73 16.46 -10.55 -11.41
C ILE A 73 15.53 -9.59 -12.16
N ILE A 74 14.98 -8.60 -11.46
CA ILE A 74 13.95 -7.73 -12.04
C ILE A 74 14.53 -6.78 -13.07
N ALA A 75 15.58 -6.04 -12.73
CA ALA A 75 16.18 -5.06 -13.63
C ALA A 75 16.73 -5.69 -14.92
N PRO A 76 17.44 -6.85 -14.88
CA PRO A 76 17.88 -7.52 -16.09
C PRO A 76 16.73 -8.00 -16.96
N ALA A 77 15.73 -8.66 -16.37
CA ALA A 77 14.57 -9.16 -17.12
C ALA A 77 13.73 -8.02 -17.73
N PHE A 78 13.61 -6.90 -17.01
CA PHE A 78 12.93 -5.71 -17.51
C PHE A 78 13.71 -5.07 -18.66
N ASN A 79 15.01 -4.89 -18.52
CA ASN A 79 15.87 -4.30 -19.55
C ASN A 79 15.94 -5.17 -20.82
N GLU A 80 15.83 -6.50 -20.71
CA GLU A 80 15.75 -7.38 -21.89
C GLU A 80 14.46 -7.14 -22.68
N LYS A 81 13.33 -6.96 -21.98
CA LYS A 81 12.03 -6.70 -22.60
C LYS A 81 11.90 -5.25 -23.11
N TYR A 82 12.55 -4.32 -22.44
CA TYR A 82 12.51 -2.88 -22.72
C TYR A 82 13.94 -2.34 -22.84
N PRO A 83 14.65 -2.61 -23.96
CA PRO A 83 16.07 -2.28 -24.09
C PRO A 83 16.37 -0.78 -24.04
N ASN A 84 15.36 0.04 -24.33
CA ASN A 84 15.41 1.50 -24.29
C ASN A 84 15.09 2.08 -22.91
N ILE A 85 14.72 1.25 -21.92
CA ILE A 85 14.50 1.71 -20.55
C ILE A 85 15.63 1.14 -19.68
N LYS A 86 16.14 1.97 -18.78
CA LYS A 86 17.13 1.60 -17.76
C LYS A 86 16.54 1.82 -16.39
N ILE A 87 16.84 0.92 -15.46
CA ILE A 87 16.49 1.08 -14.05
C ILE A 87 17.74 1.57 -13.32
N ASP A 88 17.61 2.70 -12.64
CA ASP A 88 18.59 3.23 -11.68
C ASP A 88 18.02 3.04 -10.28
N HIS A 89 18.48 2.00 -9.60
CA HIS A 89 17.92 1.56 -8.33
C HIS A 89 18.73 2.06 -7.14
N LEU A 90 18.03 2.58 -6.13
CA LEU A 90 18.59 2.93 -4.83
C LEU A 90 17.79 2.25 -3.71
N GLY A 91 18.36 1.19 -3.15
CA GLY A 91 17.85 0.59 -1.92
C GLY A 91 18.14 1.45 -0.70
N ILE A 92 17.10 1.72 0.11
CA ILE A 92 17.18 2.58 1.28
C ILE A 92 16.81 1.78 2.54
N PRO A 93 17.64 1.79 3.60
CA PRO A 93 17.24 1.20 4.87
C PRO A 93 15.92 1.81 5.36
N GLU A 94 15.01 0.97 5.86
CA GLU A 94 13.66 1.41 6.24
C GLU A 94 13.65 2.60 7.22
N SER A 95 14.63 2.65 8.14
CA SER A 95 14.77 3.77 9.10
C SER A 95 15.07 5.12 8.45
N GLU A 96 15.62 5.14 7.24
CA GLU A 96 16.06 6.34 6.52
C GLU A 96 15.11 6.74 5.40
N LEU A 97 14.15 5.88 5.04
CA LEU A 97 13.29 6.09 3.87
C LEU A 97 12.48 7.39 3.97
N SER A 98 11.81 7.63 5.10
CA SER A 98 10.95 8.81 5.25
C SER A 98 11.75 10.11 5.11
N ILE A 99 12.89 10.19 5.80
CA ILE A 99 13.74 11.39 5.80
C ILE A 99 14.32 11.64 4.40
N LYS A 100 14.77 10.59 3.70
CA LYS A 100 15.27 10.73 2.33
C LYS A 100 14.19 11.17 1.36
N LEU A 101 13.00 10.56 1.43
CA LEU A 101 11.90 10.88 0.54
C LEU A 101 11.38 12.31 0.78
N GLU A 102 11.22 12.72 2.03
CA GLU A 102 10.86 14.10 2.39
C GLU A 102 11.87 15.11 1.86
N THR A 103 13.17 14.81 1.97
CA THR A 103 14.24 15.66 1.44
C THR A 103 14.18 15.74 -0.09
N ALA A 104 13.95 14.61 -0.77
CA ALA A 104 13.80 14.55 -2.23
C ALA A 104 12.58 15.35 -2.71
N ILE A 105 11.45 15.23 -2.02
CA ILE A 105 10.23 16.02 -2.28
C ILE A 105 10.52 17.51 -2.12
N ALA A 106 11.16 17.91 -1.02
CA ALA A 106 11.51 19.30 -0.78
C ALA A 106 12.48 19.87 -1.82
N ALA A 107 13.37 19.02 -2.36
CA ALA A 107 14.32 19.37 -3.42
C ALA A 107 13.69 19.32 -4.83
N GLY A 108 12.51 18.70 -4.99
CA GLY A 108 11.92 18.44 -6.30
C GLY A 108 12.66 17.38 -7.13
N ASP A 109 13.47 16.53 -6.49
CA ASP A 109 14.23 15.42 -7.13
C ASP A 109 13.77 14.08 -6.56
N VAL A 110 12.48 13.76 -6.77
CA VAL A 110 11.86 12.50 -6.32
C VAL A 110 12.18 11.35 -7.28
N PRO A 111 12.21 10.10 -6.79
CA PRO A 111 12.26 8.94 -7.68
C PRO A 111 10.98 8.82 -8.51
N ASP A 112 11.05 8.06 -9.60
CA ASP A 112 9.88 7.73 -10.43
C ASP A 112 9.00 6.67 -9.75
N LEU A 113 9.63 5.75 -8.98
CA LEU A 113 8.99 4.69 -8.21
C LEU A 113 9.57 4.60 -6.79
#